data_AF-A0A1Q5GAL0-F1
#
_entry.id   AF-A0A1Q5GAL0-F1
#
_cell.length_a   1.000
_cell.length_b   1.000
_cell.length_c   1.000
_cell.angle_alpha   90.00
_cell.angle_beta   90.00
_cell.angle_gamma   90.00
#
_symmetry.space_group_name_H-M   'P 1'
#
loop_
_entity.id
_entity.type
_entity.pdbx_description
1 polymer ?
#
loop_
_entity_poly.entity_id
_entity_poly.type
_entity_poly.pdbx_seq_one_letter_code
_entity_poly.pdbx_strand_id
1 'polypeptide(L)'
;MSELSRRLTPLELEKAQGQLVRDIEVFAAGTIAAATPPPTPASLIERAWALETYTDWLRWGPSGMSLTGEQIALHAEAAADYLRTAGWSPSFKAGRGIRDALTRAQNTDAEHRFSGDTRTALDWIFELLIRALTGAPRANYNDWDQHPARRVEEVFGLLAAAAAFARTYGDPAPATAEAA
;
A
#
# COMPACT_ATOMS: atom_id res chain seq x y z
N MET A 1 35.61 -8.16 1.39
CA MET A 1 35.09 -9.33 0.63
C MET A 1 34.84 -10.43 1.65
N SER A 2 33.65 -10.76 2.14
CA SER A 2 32.27 -10.33 1.89
C SER A 2 31.51 -10.73 3.16
N GLU A 3 30.78 -9.82 3.81
CA GLU A 3 29.75 -10.26 4.75
C GLU A 3 28.48 -10.51 3.96
N LEU A 4 28.10 -11.78 3.99
CA LEU A 4 26.93 -12.36 3.37
C LEU A 4 25.67 -11.61 3.78
N SER A 5 24.92 -11.18 2.78
CA SER A 5 23.53 -10.76 2.86
C SER A 5 22.72 -11.80 3.64
N ARG A 6 22.48 -11.54 4.93
CA ARG A 6 21.62 -12.37 5.75
C ARG A 6 20.18 -12.21 5.23
N ARG A 7 19.70 -13.18 4.46
CA ARG A 7 18.31 -13.24 4.04
C ARG A 7 17.46 -13.48 5.28
N LEU A 8 16.61 -12.53 5.61
CA LEU A 8 15.62 -12.66 6.67
C LEU A 8 14.67 -13.81 6.31
N THR A 9 14.33 -14.62 7.30
CA THR A 9 13.31 -15.65 7.15
C THR A 9 11.92 -15.01 6.96
N PRO A 10 10.95 -15.70 6.36
CA PRO A 10 9.60 -15.16 6.17
C PRO A 10 8.94 -14.65 7.45
N LEU A 11 9.15 -15.34 8.57
CA LEU A 11 8.64 -14.93 9.89
C LEU A 11 9.34 -13.65 10.41
N GLU A 12 10.63 -13.46 10.10
CA GLU A 12 11.35 -12.24 10.45
C GLU A 12 10.93 -11.05 9.57
N LEU A 13 10.57 -11.31 8.30
CA LEU A 13 9.96 -10.32 7.42
C LEU A 13 8.59 -9.90 7.92
N GLU A 14 7.74 -10.85 8.30
CA GLU A 14 6.40 -10.58 8.84
C GLU A 14 6.49 -9.81 10.17
N LYS A 15 7.45 -10.18 11.03
CA LYS A 15 7.71 -9.48 12.29
C LYS A 15 8.29 -8.07 12.06
N ALA A 16 9.16 -7.89 11.08
CA ALA A 16 9.70 -6.58 10.71
C ALA A 16 8.61 -5.68 10.10
N GLN A 17 7.72 -6.24 9.29
CA GLN A 17 6.57 -5.54 8.73
C GLN A 17 5.58 -5.13 9.82
N GLY A 18 5.28 -6.04 10.76
CA GLY A 18 4.44 -5.74 11.92
C GLY A 18 5.06 -4.67 12.85
N GLN A 19 6.38 -4.67 13.01
CA GLN A 19 7.09 -3.64 13.78
C GLN A 19 7.07 -2.28 13.07
N LEU A 20 7.28 -2.24 11.75
CA LEU A 20 7.24 -1.01 10.97
C LEU A 20 5.84 -0.37 11.00
N VAL A 21 4.79 -1.18 10.91
CA VAL A 21 3.40 -0.70 11.03
C VAL A 21 3.15 -0.08 12.40
N ARG A 22 3.60 -0.74 13.48
CA ARG A 22 3.50 -0.18 14.84
C ARG A 22 4.28 1.12 15.00
N ASP A 23 5.47 1.22 14.43
CA ASP A 23 6.30 2.41 14.52
C ASP A 23 5.64 3.61 13.79
N ILE A 24 4.97 3.36 12.66
CA ILE A 24 4.16 4.36 11.95
C ILE A 24 2.97 4.80 12.81
N GLU A 25 2.27 3.87 13.46
CA GLU A 25 1.12 4.16 14.32
C GLU A 25 1.52 4.97 15.57
N VAL A 26 2.64 4.62 16.21
CA VAL A 26 3.19 5.35 17.36
C VAL A 26 3.64 6.76 16.97
N PHE A 27 4.25 6.92 15.79
CA PHE A 27 4.64 8.23 15.29
C PHE A 27 3.44 9.12 14.94
N ALA A 28 2.39 8.54 14.33
CA ALA A 28 1.14 9.24 14.08
C ALA A 28 0.43 9.67 15.37
N ALA A 29 0.41 8.80 16.38
CA ALA A 29 -0.12 9.11 17.71
C ALA A 29 0.69 10.22 18.42
N GLY A 30 2.01 10.29 18.20
CA GLY A 30 2.86 11.36 18.72
C GLY A 30 2.65 12.74 18.09
N THR A 31 1.91 12.82 16.98
CA THR A 31 1.61 14.07 16.25
C THR A 31 0.27 14.68 16.66
N ILE A 32 -0.58 13.96 17.41
CA ILE A 32 -1.90 14.42 17.86
C ILE A 32 -1.90 14.45 19.39
N ALA A 33 -1.95 15.65 19.98
CA ALA A 33 -2.06 15.83 21.42
C ALA A 33 -3.29 15.09 21.99
N ALA A 34 -3.07 14.49 23.16
CA ALA A 34 -3.91 13.48 23.80
C ALA A 34 -5.33 13.93 24.19
N ALA A 35 -6.30 13.00 24.05
CA ALA A 35 -7.45 12.88 24.94
C ALA A 35 -8.04 11.45 24.90
N THR A 36 -8.06 10.79 26.06
CA THR A 36 -8.82 9.57 26.42
C THR A 36 -8.41 8.25 25.73
N PRO A 37 -8.20 7.12 26.46
CA PRO A 37 -7.85 5.86 25.82
C PRO A 37 -9.07 5.32 25.04
N PRO A 38 -8.99 5.16 23.71
CA PRO A 38 -10.07 4.57 22.94
C PRO A 38 -10.19 3.07 23.24
N PRO A 39 -11.34 2.43 22.93
CA PRO A 39 -11.39 0.97 22.77
C PRO A 39 -10.24 0.53 21.84
N THR A 40 -9.69 -0.67 22.06
CA THR A 40 -8.49 -1.20 21.36
C THR A 40 -8.34 -0.58 19.98
N PRO A 41 -7.29 0.23 19.72
CA PRO A 41 -7.26 1.04 18.50
C PRO A 41 -7.31 0.10 17.31
N ALA A 42 -8.40 0.20 16.53
CA ALA A 42 -8.48 -0.45 15.24
C ALA A 42 -7.24 -0.04 14.44
N SER A 43 -6.55 -1.04 13.90
CA SER A 43 -5.37 -0.84 13.04
C SER A 43 -5.69 0.17 11.94
N LEU A 44 -4.68 0.83 11.38
CA LEU A 44 -4.89 1.74 10.25
C LEU A 44 -5.73 1.11 9.12
N ILE A 45 -5.48 -0.17 8.84
CA ILE A 45 -6.18 -0.96 7.80
C ILE A 45 -7.67 -1.13 8.13
N GLU A 46 -8.00 -1.49 9.38
CA GLU A 46 -9.41 -1.63 9.81
C GLU A 46 -10.13 -0.27 9.81
N ARG A 47 -9.45 0.80 10.24
CA ARG A 47 -10.02 2.16 10.18
C ARG A 47 -10.26 2.61 8.75
N ALA A 48 -9.36 2.28 7.83
CA ALA A 48 -9.54 2.57 6.41
C ALA A 48 -10.71 1.78 5.82
N TRP A 49 -10.83 0.49 6.14
CA TRP A 49 -11.94 -0.34 5.68
C TRP A 49 -13.29 0.14 6.20
N ALA A 50 -13.36 0.63 7.44
CA ALA A 50 -14.58 1.19 8.01
C ALA A 50 -15.08 2.47 7.29
N LEU A 51 -14.22 3.14 6.50
CA LEU A 51 -14.60 4.28 5.67
C LEU A 51 -15.15 3.87 4.29
N GLU A 52 -15.06 2.59 3.94
CA GLU A 52 -15.49 2.07 2.66
C GLU A 52 -17.03 2.05 2.55
N THR A 53 -17.54 2.35 1.36
CA THR A 53 -18.99 2.46 1.11
C THR A 53 -19.45 1.71 -0.13
N TYR A 54 -18.54 1.13 -0.91
CA TYR A 54 -18.79 0.43 -2.16
C TYR A 54 -18.07 -0.92 -2.19
N THR A 55 -18.80 -2.01 -2.42
CA THR A 55 -18.33 -3.36 -2.05
C THR A 55 -17.64 -4.18 -3.14
N ASP A 56 -17.55 -3.70 -4.38
CA ASP A 56 -17.10 -4.56 -5.51
C ASP A 56 -15.80 -4.16 -6.19
N TRP A 57 -15.23 -3.00 -5.86
CA TRP A 57 -14.07 -2.47 -6.58
C TRP A 57 -12.76 -3.24 -6.32
N LEU A 58 -12.68 -4.00 -5.23
CA LEU A 58 -11.58 -4.93 -4.97
C LEU A 58 -11.71 -6.24 -5.77
N ARG A 59 -12.92 -6.54 -6.27
CA ARG A 59 -13.24 -7.74 -7.06
C ARG A 59 -13.25 -7.45 -8.55
N TRP A 60 -13.63 -6.24 -8.96
CA TRP A 60 -13.77 -5.84 -10.36
C TRP A 60 -13.07 -4.52 -10.62
N GLY A 61 -12.17 -4.54 -11.60
CA GLY A 61 -11.56 -3.33 -12.14
C GLY A 61 -12.56 -2.49 -12.95
N PRO A 62 -12.27 -1.19 -13.18
CA PRO A 62 -13.04 -0.36 -14.08
C PRO A 62 -13.21 -0.93 -15.51
N SER A 63 -12.29 -1.79 -15.96
CA SER A 63 -12.40 -2.49 -17.25
C SER A 63 -13.45 -3.61 -17.27
N GLY A 64 -13.99 -4.01 -16.11
CA GLY A 64 -14.83 -5.20 -15.94
C GLY A 64 -14.06 -6.51 -15.78
N MET A 65 -12.72 -6.47 -15.75
CA MET A 65 -11.90 -7.65 -15.44
C MET A 65 -11.87 -7.94 -13.94
N SER A 66 -11.84 -9.21 -13.57
CA SER A 66 -11.73 -9.61 -12.18
C SER A 66 -10.34 -9.27 -11.61
N LEU A 67 -10.33 -8.85 -10.36
CA LEU A 67 -9.13 -8.55 -9.59
C LEU A 67 -9.04 -9.50 -8.39
N THR A 68 -7.81 -9.77 -7.97
CA THR A 68 -7.53 -10.47 -6.72
C THR A 68 -6.77 -9.54 -5.79
N GLY A 69 -6.95 -9.73 -4.47
CA GLY A 69 -6.21 -8.99 -3.45
C GLY A 69 -4.69 -9.14 -3.63
N GLU A 70 -4.24 -10.34 -4.03
CA GLU A 70 -2.81 -10.61 -4.24
C GLU A 70 -2.26 -9.83 -5.45
N GLN A 71 -2.98 -9.76 -6.57
CA GLN A 71 -2.54 -8.96 -7.74
C GLN A 71 -2.39 -7.48 -7.40
N ILE A 72 -3.34 -6.92 -6.64
CA ILE A 72 -3.31 -5.53 -6.19
C ILE A 72 -2.12 -5.32 -5.23
N ALA A 73 -1.90 -6.25 -4.30
CA ALA A 73 -0.80 -6.18 -3.34
C ALA A 73 0.57 -6.25 -3.99
N LEU A 74 0.76 -7.19 -4.93
CA LEU A 74 2.00 -7.34 -5.69
C LEU A 74 2.33 -6.08 -6.51
N HIS A 75 1.31 -5.37 -7.00
CA HIS A 75 1.53 -4.11 -7.72
C HIS A 75 2.07 -3.02 -6.80
N ALA A 76 1.55 -2.90 -5.57
CA ALA A 76 2.08 -1.98 -4.57
C ALA A 76 3.53 -2.33 -4.15
N GLU A 77 3.82 -3.62 -3.99
CA GLU A 77 5.16 -4.11 -3.65
C GLU A 77 6.16 -3.85 -4.78
N ALA A 78 5.79 -4.10 -6.03
CA ALA A 78 6.62 -3.79 -7.19
C ALA A 78 6.92 -2.28 -7.30
N ALA A 79 5.94 -1.43 -6.99
CA ALA A 79 6.16 0.02 -6.92
C ALA A 79 7.13 0.41 -5.79
N ALA A 80 7.04 -0.23 -4.62
CA ALA A 80 8.00 -0.02 -3.54
C ALA A 80 9.41 -0.45 -3.98
N ASP A 81 9.57 -1.60 -4.60
CA ASP A 81 10.87 -2.08 -5.09
C ASP A 81 11.49 -1.14 -6.12
N TYR A 82 10.67 -0.59 -7.03
CA TYR A 82 11.11 0.44 -7.95
C TYR A 82 11.59 1.70 -7.21
N LEU A 83 10.82 2.23 -6.26
CA LEU A 83 11.20 3.44 -5.52
C LEU A 83 12.44 3.24 -4.65
N ARG A 84 12.66 2.02 -4.12
CA ARG A 84 13.86 1.69 -3.35
C ARG A 84 15.12 1.77 -4.21
N THR A 85 15.00 1.42 -5.49
CA THR A 85 16.10 1.46 -6.45
C THR A 85 16.30 2.85 -7.05
N ALA A 86 15.21 3.51 -7.45
CA ALA A 86 15.24 4.80 -8.13
C ALA A 86 15.42 6.01 -7.18
N GLY A 87 15.09 5.83 -5.90
CA GLY A 87 15.04 6.88 -4.89
C GLY A 87 13.78 7.74 -5.02
N TRP A 88 12.86 7.60 -4.07
CA TRP A 88 11.67 8.45 -4.00
C TRP A 88 12.01 9.94 -3.96
N SER A 89 11.16 10.76 -4.58
CA SER A 89 11.23 12.21 -4.51
C SER A 89 9.82 12.82 -4.49
N PRO A 90 9.52 13.76 -3.58
CA PRO A 90 8.22 14.44 -3.54
C PRO A 90 8.02 15.41 -4.72
N SER A 91 9.06 15.69 -5.51
CA SER A 91 8.93 16.55 -6.68
C SER A 91 8.24 15.83 -7.84
N PHE A 92 7.09 16.34 -8.28
CA PHE A 92 6.42 15.91 -9.51
C PHE A 92 7.37 15.86 -10.72
N LYS A 93 8.25 16.85 -10.85
CA LYS A 93 9.22 16.93 -11.97
C LYS A 93 10.25 15.79 -11.96
N ALA A 94 10.49 15.19 -10.80
CA ALA A 94 11.46 14.12 -10.67
C ALA A 94 10.94 12.78 -11.25
N GLY A 95 9.61 12.62 -11.40
CA GLY A 95 8.99 11.39 -11.90
C GLY A 95 9.28 10.17 -11.03
N ARG A 96 9.35 10.38 -9.70
CA ARG A 96 9.69 9.35 -8.70
C ARG A 96 8.73 9.38 -7.51
N GLY A 97 7.44 9.63 -7.78
CA GLY A 97 6.34 9.45 -6.83
C GLY A 97 5.71 8.05 -6.94
N ILE A 98 4.68 7.79 -6.13
CA ILE A 98 3.94 6.53 -6.10
C ILE A 98 3.30 6.26 -7.47
N ARG A 99 2.67 7.27 -8.09
CA ARG A 99 2.01 7.12 -9.40
C ARG A 99 2.98 6.68 -10.49
N ASP A 100 4.17 7.28 -10.52
CA ASP A 100 5.22 6.93 -11.48
C ASP A 100 5.70 5.51 -11.25
N ALA A 101 5.88 5.12 -9.98
CA ALA A 101 6.31 3.79 -9.59
C ALA A 101 5.32 2.71 -10.00
N LEU A 102 4.02 2.92 -9.78
CA LEU A 102 2.97 1.99 -10.22
C LEU A 102 2.95 1.89 -11.75
N THR A 103 3.01 3.02 -12.43
CA THR A 103 3.04 3.04 -13.90
C THR A 103 4.27 2.30 -14.44
N ARG A 104 5.42 2.43 -13.78
CA ARG A 104 6.64 1.70 -14.13
C ARG A 104 6.50 0.22 -13.87
N ALA A 105 6.04 -0.18 -12.69
CA ALA A 105 5.78 -1.57 -12.34
C ALA A 105 4.87 -2.23 -13.38
N GLN A 106 3.77 -1.59 -13.74
CA GLN A 106 2.87 -2.06 -14.80
C GLN A 106 3.58 -2.22 -16.15
N ASN A 107 4.35 -1.23 -16.58
CA ASN A 107 5.00 -1.25 -17.90
C ASN A 107 6.17 -2.25 -17.99
N THR A 108 6.78 -2.62 -16.87
CA THR A 108 7.92 -3.55 -16.84
C THR A 108 7.54 -4.97 -16.44
N ASP A 109 6.29 -5.21 -16.08
CA ASP A 109 5.81 -6.52 -15.69
C ASP A 109 5.58 -7.43 -16.92
N ALA A 110 6.57 -8.29 -17.18
CA ALA A 110 6.57 -9.20 -18.33
C ALA A 110 5.44 -10.24 -18.28
N GLU A 111 4.90 -10.52 -17.09
CA GLU A 111 3.81 -11.47 -16.88
C GLU A 111 2.42 -10.82 -17.04
N HIS A 112 2.34 -9.50 -17.27
CA HIS A 112 1.09 -8.75 -17.42
C HIS A 112 0.08 -8.97 -16.28
N ARG A 113 0.58 -9.16 -15.06
CA ARG A 113 -0.18 -9.27 -13.81
C ARG A 113 -0.75 -7.93 -13.39
N PHE A 114 -0.10 -6.83 -13.75
CA PHE A 114 -0.51 -5.48 -13.38
C PHE A 114 -1.18 -4.76 -14.56
N SER A 115 -2.18 -3.96 -14.23
CA SER A 115 -2.95 -3.19 -15.21
C SER A 115 -3.46 -1.86 -14.63
N GLY A 116 -4.10 -1.06 -15.48
CA GLY A 116 -4.81 0.13 -15.05
C GLY A 116 -5.88 -0.15 -13.99
N ASP A 117 -6.43 -1.37 -13.95
CA ASP A 117 -7.42 -1.77 -12.94
C ASP A 117 -6.78 -1.91 -11.55
N THR A 118 -5.68 -2.67 -11.46
CA THR A 118 -4.93 -2.79 -10.19
C THR A 118 -4.42 -1.43 -9.68
N ARG A 119 -4.01 -0.53 -10.60
CA ARG A 119 -3.63 0.84 -10.24
C ARG A 119 -4.82 1.64 -9.70
N THR A 120 -5.99 1.52 -10.33
CA THR A 120 -7.21 2.23 -9.86
C THR A 120 -7.66 1.71 -8.50
N ALA A 121 -7.60 0.40 -8.27
CA ALA A 121 -7.86 -0.17 -6.95
C ALA A 121 -6.88 0.39 -5.90
N LEU A 122 -5.59 0.50 -6.23
CA LEU A 122 -4.62 1.13 -5.34
C LEU A 122 -4.88 2.62 -5.10
N ASP A 123 -5.31 3.36 -6.12
CA ASP A 123 -5.70 4.78 -5.99
C ASP A 123 -6.80 4.93 -4.89
N TRP A 124 -7.80 4.04 -4.87
CA TRP A 124 -8.84 4.00 -3.84
C TRP A 124 -8.34 3.54 -2.48
N ILE A 125 -7.50 2.50 -2.41
CA ILE A 125 -6.88 2.05 -1.15
C ILE A 125 -6.09 3.18 -0.49
N PHE A 126 -5.27 3.91 -1.25
CA PHE A 126 -4.47 5.00 -0.69
C PHE A 126 -5.34 6.14 -0.18
N GLU A 127 -6.42 6.51 -0.88
CA GLU A 127 -7.36 7.50 -0.37
C GLU A 127 -7.92 7.09 0.99
N LEU A 128 -8.39 5.84 1.14
CA LEU A 128 -8.95 5.34 2.41
C LEU A 128 -7.90 5.34 3.53
N LEU A 129 -6.69 4.84 3.24
CA LEU A 129 -5.59 4.82 4.21
C LEU A 129 -5.20 6.23 4.65
N ILE A 130 -5.09 7.18 3.72
CA ILE A 130 -4.74 8.57 4.07
C ILE A 130 -5.87 9.24 4.86
N ARG A 131 -7.13 9.01 4.50
CA ARG A 131 -8.29 9.52 5.27
C ARG A 131 -8.28 8.95 6.68
N ALA A 132 -8.04 7.64 6.85
CA ALA A 132 -7.93 7.00 8.16
C ALA A 132 -6.72 7.49 8.98
N LEU A 133 -5.59 7.76 8.31
CA LEU A 133 -4.37 8.27 8.94
C LEU A 133 -4.53 9.71 9.42
N THR A 134 -5.19 10.56 8.64
CA THR A 134 -5.22 12.02 8.85
C THR A 134 -6.53 12.55 9.46
N GLY A 135 -7.61 11.77 9.39
CA GLY A 135 -8.97 12.22 9.71
C GLY A 135 -9.58 13.14 8.65
N ALA A 136 -8.91 13.34 7.50
CA ALA A 136 -9.44 14.17 6.43
C ALA A 136 -10.70 13.54 5.80
N PRO A 137 -11.70 14.34 5.39
CA PRO A 137 -12.91 13.81 4.76
C PRO A 137 -12.64 13.25 3.35
N ARG A 138 -11.60 13.75 2.67
CA ARG A 138 -11.12 13.29 1.37
C ARG A 138 -9.60 13.39 1.32
N ALA A 139 -8.97 12.56 0.50
CA ALA A 139 -7.54 12.61 0.27
C ALA A 139 -7.21 12.25 -1.18
N ASN A 140 -6.22 12.92 -1.75
CA ASN A 140 -5.62 12.52 -3.02
C ASN A 140 -4.20 12.05 -2.73
N TYR A 141 -3.88 10.78 -3.02
CA TYR A 141 -2.56 10.24 -2.68
C TYR A 141 -1.42 10.87 -3.48
N ASN A 142 -1.69 11.37 -4.68
CA ASN A 142 -0.69 12.00 -5.54
C ASN A 142 -0.36 13.43 -5.07
N ASP A 143 -1.32 14.12 -4.45
CA ASP A 143 -1.02 15.38 -3.76
C ASP A 143 -0.35 15.10 -2.41
N TRP A 144 -0.77 14.03 -1.73
CA TRP A 144 -0.21 13.61 -0.45
C TRP A 144 1.26 13.22 -0.60
N ASP A 145 1.63 12.38 -1.57
CA ASP A 145 3.00 11.87 -1.76
C ASP A 145 3.96 12.94 -2.31
N GLN A 146 3.45 13.93 -3.03
CA GLN A 146 4.22 15.07 -3.54
C GLN A 146 4.33 16.23 -2.57
N HIS A 147 3.64 16.14 -1.42
CA HIS A 147 3.69 17.21 -0.44
C HIS A 147 5.12 17.37 0.11
N PRO A 148 5.72 18.58 0.14
CA PRO A 148 7.13 18.77 0.54
C PRO A 148 7.47 18.32 1.97
N ALA A 149 6.44 18.19 2.82
CA ALA A 149 6.58 17.69 4.19
C ALA A 149 6.61 16.15 4.29
N ARG A 150 6.41 15.42 3.20
CA ARG A 150 6.46 13.96 3.21
C ARG A 150 7.87 13.44 3.43
N ARG A 151 7.92 12.25 4.03
CA ARG A 151 9.14 11.48 4.21
C ARG A 151 9.05 10.17 3.46
N VAL A 152 10.22 9.66 3.09
CA VAL A 152 10.35 8.43 2.32
C VAL A 152 9.74 7.24 3.08
N GLU A 153 9.90 7.19 4.40
CA GLU A 153 9.35 6.12 5.25
C GLU A 153 7.83 6.09 5.24
N GLU A 154 7.17 7.27 5.19
CA GLU A 154 5.72 7.36 5.14
C GLU A 154 5.18 6.83 3.81
N VAL A 155 5.89 7.08 2.71
CA VAL A 155 5.56 6.58 1.37
C VAL A 155 5.69 5.06 1.30
N PHE A 156 6.78 4.51 1.82
CA PHE A 156 6.95 3.05 1.92
C PHE A 156 5.94 2.41 2.86
N GLY A 157 5.62 3.07 3.98
CA GLY A 157 4.58 2.65 4.91
C GLY A 157 3.20 2.58 4.25
N LEU A 158 2.85 3.58 3.44
CA LEU A 158 1.58 3.61 2.70
C LEU A 158 1.49 2.49 1.67
N LEU A 159 2.56 2.21 0.92
CA LEU A 159 2.61 1.09 -0.03
C LEU A 159 2.47 -0.27 0.66
N ALA A 160 3.16 -0.47 1.78
CA ALA A 160 3.08 -1.69 2.58
C ALA A 160 1.67 -1.89 3.19
N ALA A 161 1.07 -0.81 3.70
CA ALA A 161 -0.29 -0.83 4.23
C ALA A 161 -1.31 -1.13 3.12
N ALA A 162 -1.12 -0.60 1.92
CA ALA A 162 -1.99 -0.90 0.78
C ALA A 162 -1.90 -2.36 0.34
N ALA A 163 -0.70 -2.94 0.31
CA ALA A 163 -0.52 -4.36 0.04
C ALA A 163 -1.22 -5.25 1.08
N ALA A 164 -1.06 -4.93 2.37
CA ALA A 164 -1.74 -5.63 3.46
C ALA A 164 -3.27 -5.47 3.40
N PHE A 165 -3.76 -4.27 3.11
CA PHE A 165 -5.20 -4.00 2.92
C PHE A 165 -5.77 -4.86 1.79
N ALA A 166 -5.11 -4.87 0.63
CA ALA A 166 -5.55 -5.63 -0.52
C ALA A 166 -5.62 -7.13 -0.25
N ARG A 167 -4.62 -7.71 0.44
CA ARG A 167 -4.66 -9.12 0.87
C ARG A 167 -5.75 -9.42 1.90
N THR A 168 -6.06 -8.46 2.76
CA THR A 168 -7.04 -8.65 3.85
C THR A 168 -8.48 -8.63 3.33
N TYR A 169 -8.80 -7.73 2.40
CA TYR A 169 -10.18 -7.47 1.97
C TYR A 169 -10.46 -7.80 0.50
N GLY A 170 -9.42 -8.02 -0.31
CA GLY A 170 -9.56 -8.45 -1.69
C GLY A 170 -9.87 -9.94 -1.81
N ASP A 171 -10.35 -10.34 -2.98
CA ASP A 171 -10.63 -11.74 -3.26
C ASP A 171 -9.34 -12.57 -3.28
N PRO A 172 -9.39 -13.82 -2.78
CA PRO A 172 -8.26 -14.73 -2.91
C PRO A 172 -7.99 -15.01 -4.39
N ALA A 173 -6.73 -15.29 -4.72
CA ALA A 173 -6.42 -15.84 -6.03
C ALA A 173 -7.23 -17.13 -6.25
N PRO A 174 -7.75 -17.38 -7.47
CA PRO A 174 -8.43 -18.62 -7.74
C PRO A 174 -7.48 -19.77 -7.41
N ALA A 175 -7.95 -20.71 -6.58
CA ALA A 175 -7.17 -21.91 -6.28
C ALA A 175 -6.80 -22.56 -7.61
N THR A 176 -5.51 -22.68 -7.89
CA THR A 176 -5.03 -23.43 -9.04
C THR A 176 -5.66 -24.80 -8.92
N ALA A 177 -6.58 -25.13 -9.84
CA ALA A 177 -7.19 -26.44 -9.87
C ALA A 177 -6.06 -27.45 -10.04
N GLU A 178 -5.68 -28.11 -8.95
CA GLU A 178 -4.80 -29.27 -9.02
C GLU A 178 -5.47 -30.25 -9.98
N ALA A 179 -4.74 -30.56 -11.04
CA ALA A 179 -5.16 -31.50 -12.07
C ALA A 179 -5.55 -32.82 -11.40
N ALA A 180 -6.83 -33.16 -11.50
CA ALA A 180 -7.35 -34.50 -11.27
C ALA A 180 -7.02 -35.42 -12.46
#